data_AF-A0A6C1QEK0-F1
#
_entry.id   AF-A0A6C1QEK0-F1
#
_cell.length_a   1.000
_cell.length_b   1.000
_cell.length_c   1.000
_cell.angle_alpha   90.00
_cell.angle_beta   90.00
_cell.angle_gamma   90.00
#
_symmetry.space_group_name_H-M   'P 1'
#
loop_
_entity.id
_entity.type
_entity.pdbx_description
1 polymer ?
#
loop_
_entity_poly.entity_id
_entity_poly.type
_entity_poly.pdbx_seq_one_letter_code
_entity_poly.pdbx_strand_id
1 'polypeptide(L)'
;MKLKVKFFLSLALLLTGSLSFSSTPKIEFTEYTLDNGLHVILHHDNTTPNIVVNIMYHVGSKNEHPERTGFAHFFEHLMFEGSKHIDRGEFSELIEQAGGTLNAFTSFDVTNYFLLLPSNQLELGLWMEAERMLHPVIDSIGIATQKDVVTEEMKQTRDNRPYGRLLTETIARAFTTHTYRWDILGADPHIRNATDEDIKAFHDMFY
;
A
#
# COMPACT_ATOMS: atom_id res chain seq x y z
N MET A 1 28.75 -5.21 66.83
CA MET A 1 27.93 -6.01 65.90
C MET A 1 26.58 -5.32 65.59
N LYS A 2 26.58 -4.09 65.06
CA LYS A 2 25.37 -3.28 64.81
C LYS A 2 25.45 -2.44 63.52
N LEU A 3 26.08 -2.97 62.46
CA LEU A 3 26.30 -2.21 61.22
C LEU A 3 25.85 -2.90 59.92
N LYS A 4 25.12 -4.02 60.00
CA LYS A 4 24.67 -4.76 58.80
C LYS A 4 23.17 -4.64 58.46
N VAL A 5 22.37 -4.00 59.30
CA VAL A 5 20.89 -3.96 59.12
C VAL A 5 20.42 -2.73 58.32
N LYS A 6 21.19 -1.63 58.29
CA LYS A 6 20.75 -0.40 57.58
C LYS A 6 20.95 -0.41 56.06
N PHE A 7 21.71 -1.37 55.52
CA PHE A 7 21.98 -1.43 54.07
C PHE A 7 20.91 -2.19 53.27
N PHE A 8 20.05 -2.96 53.95
CA PHE A 8 18.99 -3.73 53.29
C PHE A 8 17.68 -2.96 53.13
N LEU A 9 17.45 -1.87 53.87
CA LEU A 9 16.23 -1.07 53.71
C LEU A 9 16.29 -0.07 52.54
N SER A 10 17.48 0.33 52.10
CA SER A 10 17.66 1.25 50.98
C SER A 10 17.57 0.57 49.61
N LEU A 11 17.66 -0.76 49.53
CA LEU A 11 17.53 -1.51 48.28
C LEU A 11 16.08 -1.93 47.97
N ALA A 12 15.22 -2.00 48.99
CA ALA A 12 13.80 -2.30 48.80
C ALA A 12 12.97 -1.11 48.28
N LEU A 13 13.48 0.13 48.39
CA LEU A 13 12.77 1.33 47.94
C LEU A 13 13.07 1.73 46.49
N LEU A 14 13.98 1.02 45.81
CA LEU A 14 14.33 1.25 44.41
C LEU A 14 13.62 0.30 43.43
N LEU A 15 12.79 -0.63 43.92
CA LEU A 15 12.02 -1.57 43.10
C LEU A 15 10.51 -1.26 43.01
N THR A 16 10.06 -0.10 43.48
CA THR A 16 8.72 0.42 43.20
C THR A 16 8.74 1.41 42.04
N GLY A 17 9.56 1.12 41.02
CA GLY A 17 9.37 1.73 39.71
C GLY A 17 8.04 1.19 39.18
N SER A 18 6.97 1.95 39.38
CA SER A 18 5.66 1.67 38.80
C SER A 18 5.87 1.42 37.31
N LEU A 19 5.73 0.17 36.89
CA LEU A 19 5.49 -0.18 35.50
C LEU A 19 4.13 0.41 35.17
N SER A 20 4.09 1.69 34.84
CA SER A 20 2.96 2.29 34.14
C SER A 20 2.92 1.59 32.78
N PHE A 21 2.19 0.48 32.72
CA PHE A 21 1.66 0.00 31.46
C PHE A 21 0.77 1.11 30.96
N SER A 22 1.31 1.94 30.06
CA SER A 22 0.50 2.83 29.25
C SER A 22 -0.47 1.92 28.50
N SER A 23 -1.73 1.90 28.91
CA SER A 23 -2.76 1.22 28.16
C SER A 23 -2.83 1.93 26.81
N THR A 24 -2.48 1.22 25.73
CA THR A 24 -2.71 1.74 24.38
C THR A 24 -4.18 2.15 24.30
N PRO A 25 -4.49 3.43 24.00
CA PRO A 25 -5.86 3.87 23.93
C PRO A 25 -6.58 3.02 22.89
N LYS A 26 -7.73 2.46 23.29
CA LYS A 26 -8.56 1.66 22.40
C LYS A 26 -9.11 2.59 21.33
N ILE A 27 -8.86 2.27 20.06
CA ILE A 27 -9.39 3.00 18.92
C ILE A 27 -10.83 2.52 18.72
N GLU A 28 -11.79 3.42 18.89
CA GLU A 28 -13.21 3.14 18.63
C GLU A 28 -13.48 3.35 17.13
N PHE A 29 -14.06 2.34 16.47
CA PHE A 29 -14.40 2.37 15.05
C PHE A 29 -15.73 1.65 14.81
N THR A 30 -16.37 1.95 13.68
CA THR A 30 -17.53 1.22 13.17
C THR A 30 -17.09 0.33 12.02
N GLU A 31 -17.62 -0.88 11.98
CA GLU A 31 -17.29 -1.88 10.96
C GLU A 31 -18.58 -2.44 10.37
N TYR A 32 -18.66 -2.50 9.04
CA TYR A 32 -19.82 -3.01 8.33
C TYR A 32 -19.44 -3.44 6.90
N THR A 33 -20.32 -4.23 6.28
CA THR A 33 -20.19 -4.67 4.90
C THR A 33 -21.32 -4.08 4.07
N LEU A 34 -21.00 -3.47 2.93
CA LEU A 34 -21.98 -2.99 1.97
C LEU A 34 -22.64 -4.14 1.21
N ASP A 35 -23.78 -3.89 0.58
CA ASP A 35 -24.54 -4.91 -0.17
C ASP A 35 -23.74 -5.56 -1.31
N ASN A 36 -22.76 -4.85 -1.86
CA ASN A 36 -21.84 -5.36 -2.90
C ASN A 36 -20.65 -6.16 -2.34
N GLY A 37 -20.57 -6.36 -1.01
CA GLY A 37 -19.51 -7.10 -0.35
C GLY A 37 -18.30 -6.26 0.09
N LEU A 38 -18.25 -4.96 -0.23
CA LEU A 38 -17.15 -4.10 0.21
C LEU A 38 -17.17 -3.95 1.73
N HIS A 39 -16.04 -4.29 2.36
CA HIS A 39 -15.87 -4.20 3.82
C HIS A 39 -15.36 -2.81 4.21
N VAL A 40 -16.04 -2.15 5.15
CA VAL A 40 -15.78 -0.78 5.54
C VAL A 40 -15.43 -0.71 7.02
N ILE A 41 -14.29 -0.08 7.32
CA ILE A 41 -13.88 0.31 8.67
C ILE A 41 -13.87 1.83 8.73
N LEU A 42 -14.69 2.41 9.61
CA LEU A 42 -14.83 3.85 9.78
C LEU A 42 -14.38 4.25 11.19
N HIS A 43 -13.35 5.09 11.26
CA HIS A 43 -12.91 5.74 12.49
C HIS A 43 -13.15 7.24 12.39
N HIS A 44 -13.88 7.80 13.36
CA HIS A 44 -14.18 9.24 13.41
C HIS A 44 -13.37 9.91 14.52
N ASP A 45 -12.47 10.80 14.12
CA ASP A 45 -11.67 11.64 15.01
C ASP A 45 -11.79 13.12 14.57
N ASN A 46 -12.22 13.99 15.49
CA ASN A 46 -12.39 15.43 15.26
C ASN A 46 -11.20 16.28 15.73
N THR A 47 -10.07 15.65 16.05
CA THR A 47 -8.87 16.36 16.53
C THR A 47 -8.28 17.28 15.46
N THR A 48 -8.38 16.91 14.18
CA THR A 48 -7.97 17.73 13.04
C THR A 48 -9.02 17.68 11.93
N PRO A 49 -9.21 18.76 11.15
CA PRO A 49 -10.25 18.82 10.12
C PRO A 49 -9.82 18.12 8.81
N ASN A 50 -9.28 16.90 8.91
CA ASN A 50 -8.79 16.10 7.80
C ASN A 50 -9.54 14.77 7.71
N ILE A 51 -9.56 14.17 6.51
CA ILE A 51 -10.03 12.80 6.27
C ILE A 51 -8.94 12.00 5.56
N VAL A 52 -8.91 10.70 5.86
CA VAL A 52 -8.10 9.73 5.12
C VAL A 52 -9.05 8.72 4.50
N VAL A 53 -9.02 8.59 3.18
CA VAL A 53 -9.69 7.51 2.46
C VAL A 53 -8.63 6.49 2.08
N ASN A 54 -8.88 5.22 2.38
CA ASN A 54 -7.97 4.13 2.09
C ASN A 54 -8.76 3.00 1.43
N ILE A 55 -8.28 2.54 0.27
CA ILE A 55 -8.81 1.37 -0.42
C ILE A 55 -7.71 0.33 -0.51
N MET A 56 -7.98 -0.82 0.11
CA MET A 56 -7.05 -1.94 0.17
C MET A 56 -7.62 -3.11 -0.63
N TYR A 57 -6.94 -3.45 -1.71
CA TYR A 57 -7.26 -4.63 -2.51
C TYR A 57 -6.48 -5.82 -1.95
N HIS A 58 -7.15 -6.97 -1.80
CA HIS A 58 -6.53 -8.21 -1.34
C HIS A 58 -5.78 -8.92 -2.48
N VAL A 59 -4.88 -8.19 -3.12
CA VAL A 59 -3.99 -8.64 -4.18
C VAL A 59 -2.62 -8.05 -3.94
N GLY A 60 -1.56 -8.84 -4.11
CA GLY A 60 -0.19 -8.37 -4.08
C GLY A 60 0.69 -9.27 -4.93
N SER A 61 2.01 -9.15 -4.83
CA SER A 61 2.90 -9.93 -5.69
C SER A 61 2.78 -11.45 -5.51
N LYS A 62 2.29 -11.92 -4.36
CA LYS A 62 2.06 -13.35 -4.10
C LYS A 62 0.97 -13.96 -5.01
N ASN A 63 0.09 -13.14 -5.55
CA ASN A 63 -1.07 -13.56 -6.34
C ASN A 63 -0.72 -13.70 -7.83
N GLU A 64 0.49 -13.32 -8.22
CA GLU A 64 0.91 -13.24 -9.61
C GLU A 64 1.24 -14.61 -10.21
N HIS A 65 1.17 -14.68 -11.54
CA HIS A 65 1.64 -15.83 -12.28
C HIS A 65 3.18 -15.83 -12.34
N PRO A 66 3.86 -16.98 -12.16
CA PRO A 66 5.33 -17.04 -12.12
C PRO A 66 6.02 -16.54 -13.40
N GLU A 67 5.34 -16.61 -14.54
CA GLU A 67 5.81 -16.10 -15.85
C GLU A 67 5.37 -14.64 -16.14
N ARG A 68 4.68 -14.00 -15.18
CA ARG A 68 4.12 -12.64 -15.27
C ARG A 68 4.15 -11.96 -13.89
N THR A 69 5.36 -11.75 -13.36
CA THR A 69 5.58 -11.10 -12.06
C THR A 69 5.68 -9.59 -12.17
N GLY A 70 5.39 -8.88 -11.07
CA GLY A 70 5.37 -7.42 -10.96
C GLY A 70 4.05 -6.77 -11.39
N PHE A 71 3.03 -7.56 -11.72
CA PHE A 71 1.74 -7.07 -12.21
C PHE A 71 0.93 -6.33 -11.15
N ALA A 72 0.97 -6.76 -9.88
CA ALA A 72 0.25 -6.04 -8.82
C ALA A 72 0.79 -4.61 -8.67
N HIS A 73 2.11 -4.47 -8.70
CA HIS A 73 2.79 -3.17 -8.66
C HIS A 73 2.60 -2.38 -9.96
N PHE A 74 2.60 -3.06 -11.11
CA PHE A 74 2.32 -2.39 -12.39
C PHE A 74 0.90 -1.82 -12.44
N PHE A 75 -0.08 -2.53 -11.87
CA PHE A 75 -1.44 -2.03 -11.70
C PHE A 75 -1.52 -0.86 -10.73
N GLU A 76 -0.72 -0.84 -9.67
CA GLU A 76 -0.60 0.33 -8.80
C GLU A 76 -0.35 1.61 -9.62
N HIS A 77 0.60 1.56 -10.57
CA HIS A 77 0.91 2.66 -11.47
C HIS A 77 -0.21 2.98 -12.46
N LEU A 78 -0.74 1.95 -13.14
CA LEU A 78 -1.77 2.13 -14.18
C LEU A 78 -3.04 2.76 -13.62
N MET A 79 -3.36 2.52 -12.34
CA MET A 79 -4.55 3.05 -11.71
C MET A 79 -4.47 4.56 -11.39
N PHE A 80 -3.37 5.23 -11.74
CA PHE A 80 -3.26 6.70 -11.73
C PHE A 80 -3.41 7.34 -13.13
N GLU A 81 -3.51 6.54 -14.19
CA GLU A 81 -3.57 7.01 -15.59
C GLU A 81 -4.92 7.65 -15.97
N GLY A 82 -5.89 7.69 -15.05
CA GLY A 82 -7.19 8.31 -15.24
C GLY A 82 -8.35 7.31 -15.20
N SER A 83 -9.55 7.84 -15.39
CA SER A 83 -10.80 7.09 -15.42
C SER A 83 -11.69 7.58 -16.55
N LYS A 84 -12.88 7.00 -16.69
CA LYS A 84 -13.88 7.48 -17.65
C LYS A 84 -14.21 8.98 -17.48
N HIS A 85 -14.09 9.53 -16.27
CA HIS A 85 -14.45 10.91 -15.95
C HIS A 85 -13.26 11.76 -15.46
N ILE A 86 -12.04 11.21 -15.48
CA ILE A 86 -10.82 11.87 -15.05
C ILE A 86 -9.79 11.66 -16.14
N ASP A 87 -9.33 12.74 -16.78
CA ASP A 87 -8.38 12.61 -17.89
C ASP A 87 -6.99 12.14 -17.40
N ARG A 88 -6.19 11.61 -18.32
CA ARG A 88 -4.83 11.13 -18.01
C ARG A 88 -3.98 12.25 -17.44
N GLY A 89 -3.35 11.98 -16.29
CA GLY A 89 -2.52 12.93 -15.58
C GLY A 89 -3.29 13.82 -14.60
N GLU A 90 -4.63 13.86 -14.66
CA GLU A 90 -5.43 14.73 -13.79
C GLU A 90 -5.76 14.11 -12.43
N PHE A 91 -5.60 12.79 -12.27
CA PHE A 91 -5.99 12.11 -11.03
C PHE A 91 -5.29 12.71 -9.79
N SER A 92 -3.97 12.87 -9.86
CA SER A 92 -3.20 13.51 -8.80
C SER A 92 -3.49 15.01 -8.68
N GLU A 93 -3.62 15.69 -9.81
CA GLU A 93 -3.87 17.14 -9.85
C GLU A 93 -5.17 17.53 -9.15
N LEU A 94 -6.25 16.76 -9.33
CA LEU A 94 -7.54 17.01 -8.68
C LEU A 94 -7.43 16.97 -7.14
N ILE A 95 -6.69 16.00 -6.60
CA ILE A 95 -6.44 15.88 -5.16
C ILE A 95 -5.56 17.02 -4.66
N GLU A 96 -4.48 17.34 -5.38
CA GLU A 96 -3.56 18.41 -5.01
C GLU A 96 -4.24 19.79 -5.05
N GLN A 97 -5.07 20.06 -6.06
CA GLN A 97 -5.89 21.27 -6.15
C GLN A 97 -6.90 21.39 -5.00
N ALA A 98 -7.41 20.26 -4.50
CA ALA A 98 -8.26 20.21 -3.32
C ALA A 98 -7.49 20.37 -1.99
N GLY A 99 -6.16 20.55 -2.05
CA GLY A 99 -5.28 20.70 -0.88
C GLY A 99 -4.93 19.38 -0.20
N GLY A 100 -5.09 18.26 -0.90
CA GLY A 100 -4.78 16.93 -0.42
C GLY A 100 -3.42 16.41 -0.88
N THR A 101 -3.10 15.20 -0.40
CA THR A 101 -2.01 14.38 -0.90
C THR A 101 -2.51 12.96 -1.14
N LEU A 102 -1.84 12.23 -2.02
CA LEU A 102 -2.17 10.85 -2.34
C LEU A 102 -0.91 10.02 -2.41
N ASN A 103 -1.07 8.72 -2.22
CA ASN A 103 -0.04 7.75 -2.55
C ASN A 103 -0.64 6.34 -2.68
N ALA A 104 0.20 5.39 -3.04
CA ALA A 104 -0.11 3.98 -2.98
C ALA A 104 1.10 3.18 -2.55
N PHE A 105 0.87 1.89 -2.28
CA PHE A 105 1.94 0.91 -2.20
C PHE A 105 1.40 -0.48 -2.52
N THR A 106 2.29 -1.30 -3.04
CA THR A 106 2.09 -2.73 -3.22
C THR A 106 3.00 -3.52 -2.30
N SER A 107 2.46 -4.58 -1.73
CA SER A 107 3.19 -5.54 -0.92
C SER A 107 3.05 -6.95 -1.50
N PHE A 108 3.53 -7.95 -0.78
CA PHE A 108 3.26 -9.34 -1.15
C PHE A 108 1.77 -9.67 -1.09
N ASP A 109 1.01 -9.04 -0.19
CA ASP A 109 -0.36 -9.47 0.14
C ASP A 109 -1.45 -8.50 -0.28
N VAL A 110 -1.14 -7.21 -0.35
CA VAL A 110 -2.10 -6.13 -0.60
C VAL A 110 -1.52 -5.04 -1.49
N THR A 111 -2.39 -4.43 -2.28
CA THR A 111 -2.18 -3.17 -2.99
C THR A 111 -3.12 -2.16 -2.37
N ASN A 112 -2.56 -1.08 -1.89
CA ASN A 112 -3.26 -0.11 -1.07
C ASN A 112 -3.10 1.27 -1.66
N TYR A 113 -4.21 1.96 -1.85
CA TYR A 113 -4.22 3.35 -2.25
C TYR A 113 -4.84 4.21 -1.16
N PHE A 114 -4.32 5.43 -0.98
CA PHE A 114 -4.82 6.31 0.05
C PHE A 114 -4.71 7.78 -0.32
N LEU A 115 -5.70 8.53 0.17
CA LEU A 115 -5.84 9.97 -0.02
C LEU A 115 -5.93 10.62 1.36
N LEU A 116 -5.18 11.70 1.57
CA LEU A 116 -5.32 12.60 2.71
C LEU A 116 -5.88 13.91 2.19
N LEU A 117 -7.02 14.34 2.71
CA LEU A 117 -7.74 15.52 2.23
C LEU A 117 -8.28 16.35 3.39
N PRO A 118 -8.57 17.65 3.20
CA PRO A 118 -9.41 18.41 4.09
C PRO A 118 -10.78 17.74 4.26
N SER A 119 -11.36 17.77 5.46
CA SER A 119 -12.61 17.06 5.79
C SER A 119 -13.81 17.47 4.95
N ASN A 120 -13.83 18.70 4.42
CA ASN A 120 -14.86 19.16 3.48
C ASN A 120 -14.75 18.54 2.07
N GLN A 121 -13.71 17.75 1.80
CA GLN A 121 -13.46 17.06 0.54
C GLN A 121 -13.72 15.54 0.63
N LEU A 122 -14.45 15.08 1.67
CA LEU A 122 -14.79 13.66 1.82
C LEU A 122 -15.49 13.09 0.57
N GLU A 123 -16.45 13.83 0.00
CA GLU A 123 -17.18 13.42 -1.20
C GLU A 123 -16.23 13.24 -2.40
N LEU A 124 -15.31 14.19 -2.60
CA LEU A 124 -14.27 14.10 -3.63
C LEU A 124 -13.41 12.84 -3.40
N GLY A 125 -12.90 12.63 -2.19
CA GLY A 125 -12.04 11.48 -1.89
C GLY A 125 -12.73 10.14 -2.17
N LEU A 126 -13.99 9.98 -1.76
CA LEU A 126 -14.78 8.78 -2.04
C LEU A 126 -15.08 8.60 -3.54
N TRP A 127 -15.38 9.70 -4.24
CA TRP A 127 -15.64 9.68 -5.68
C TRP A 127 -14.38 9.27 -6.48
N MET A 128 -13.22 9.83 -6.15
CA MET A 128 -11.94 9.50 -6.81
C MET A 128 -11.61 8.01 -6.69
N GLU A 129 -11.81 7.44 -5.50
CA GLU A 129 -11.61 6.00 -5.27
C GLU A 129 -12.63 5.13 -6.00
N ALA A 130 -13.89 5.55 -6.05
CA ALA A 130 -14.94 4.84 -6.77
C ALA A 130 -14.69 4.84 -8.28
N GLU A 131 -14.23 5.97 -8.84
CA GLU A 131 -13.87 6.07 -10.26
C GLU A 131 -12.68 5.17 -10.61
N ARG A 132 -11.67 5.13 -9.76
CA ARG A 132 -10.53 4.25 -9.92
C ARG A 132 -10.93 2.78 -9.84
N MET A 133 -11.85 2.41 -8.95
CA MET A 133 -12.33 1.04 -8.80
C MET A 133 -13.20 0.58 -9.98
N LEU A 134 -14.12 1.42 -10.45
CA LEU A 134 -15.17 0.99 -11.38
C LEU A 134 -14.89 1.34 -12.84
N HIS A 135 -14.16 2.44 -13.09
CA HIS A 135 -14.00 3.01 -14.43
C HIS A 135 -12.56 3.34 -14.81
N PRO A 136 -11.53 2.55 -14.44
CA PRO A 136 -10.16 2.87 -14.83
C PRO A 136 -10.01 2.82 -16.36
N VAL A 137 -9.29 3.79 -16.92
CA VAL A 137 -8.98 3.82 -18.36
C VAL A 137 -7.55 3.36 -18.56
N ILE A 138 -7.39 2.07 -18.85
CA ILE A 138 -6.10 1.44 -19.10
C ILE A 138 -6.01 1.12 -20.59
N ASP A 139 -5.45 2.05 -21.37
CA ASP A 139 -5.23 1.89 -22.81
C ASP A 139 -3.77 1.56 -23.14
N SER A 140 -3.51 1.20 -24.40
CA SER A 140 -2.16 0.83 -24.86
C SER A 140 -1.12 1.95 -24.71
N ILE A 141 -1.55 3.22 -24.66
CA ILE A 141 -0.64 4.36 -24.45
C ILE A 141 -0.19 4.39 -22.99
N GLY A 142 -1.14 4.33 -22.04
CA GLY A 142 -0.84 4.29 -20.61
C GLY A 142 0.00 3.07 -20.25
N ILE A 143 -0.32 1.91 -20.82
CA ILE A 143 0.47 0.68 -20.66
C ILE A 143 1.91 0.89 -21.16
N ALA A 144 2.09 1.42 -22.37
CA ALA A 144 3.42 1.64 -22.93
C ALA A 144 4.24 2.61 -22.09
N THR A 145 3.66 3.73 -21.67
CA THR A 145 4.31 4.72 -20.81
C THR A 145 4.71 4.11 -19.47
N GLN A 146 3.79 3.41 -18.81
CA GLN A 146 4.06 2.88 -17.46
C GLN A 146 5.02 1.68 -17.47
N LYS A 147 5.14 0.92 -18.57
CA LYS A 147 6.22 -0.08 -18.73
C LYS A 147 7.60 0.54 -18.60
N ASP A 148 7.82 1.69 -19.24
CA ASP A 148 9.10 2.38 -19.18
C ASP A 148 9.35 2.95 -17.77
N VAL A 149 8.34 3.58 -17.17
CA VAL A 149 8.44 4.13 -15.80
C VAL A 149 8.79 3.05 -14.78
N VAL A 150 8.02 1.95 -14.74
CA VAL A 150 8.23 0.87 -13.76
C VAL A 150 9.59 0.20 -13.98
N THR A 151 10.01 -0.02 -15.23
CA THR A 151 11.34 -0.64 -15.48
C THR A 151 12.50 0.29 -15.11
N GLU A 152 12.36 1.61 -15.26
CA GLU A 152 13.35 2.56 -14.72
C GLU A 152 13.34 2.62 -13.19
N GLU A 153 12.19 2.50 -12.55
CA GLU A 153 12.12 2.37 -11.10
C GLU A 153 12.83 1.10 -10.61
N MET A 154 12.66 -0.05 -11.29
CA MET A 154 13.41 -1.27 -10.95
C MET A 154 14.92 -1.02 -10.96
N LYS A 155 15.40 -0.32 -11.99
CA LYS A 155 16.81 0.06 -12.10
C LYS A 155 17.19 0.98 -10.94
N GLN A 156 16.40 2.00 -10.66
CA GLN A 156 16.69 2.97 -9.62
C GLN A 156 16.69 2.34 -8.22
N THR A 157 15.76 1.44 -7.93
CA THR A 157 15.48 0.90 -6.58
C THR A 157 16.25 -0.39 -6.29
N ARG A 158 16.47 -1.23 -7.30
CA ARG A 158 17.06 -2.57 -7.14
C ARG A 158 18.38 -2.75 -7.90
N ASP A 159 18.42 -2.47 -9.20
CA ASP A 159 19.53 -2.95 -10.05
C ASP A 159 20.76 -2.02 -10.07
N ASN A 160 20.58 -0.70 -9.91
CA ASN A 160 21.66 0.30 -9.87
C ASN A 160 22.05 0.73 -8.45
N ARG A 161 21.68 -0.04 -7.42
CA ARG A 161 22.05 0.23 -6.02
C ARG A 161 22.94 -0.86 -5.45
N PRO A 162 24.02 -0.50 -4.71
CA PRO A 162 24.77 -1.48 -3.92
C PRO A 162 23.82 -2.26 -3.01
N TYR A 163 23.89 -3.59 -3.05
CA TYR A 163 23.02 -4.49 -2.29
C TYR A 163 21.52 -4.36 -2.58
N GLY A 164 21.09 -3.65 -3.63
CA GLY A 164 19.67 -3.45 -3.95
C GLY A 164 18.91 -4.76 -4.22
N ARG A 165 19.62 -5.79 -4.69
CA ARG A 165 19.09 -7.14 -4.92
C ARG A 165 19.18 -8.07 -3.72
N LEU A 166 19.76 -7.66 -2.59
CA LEU A 166 20.01 -8.55 -1.46
C LEU A 166 18.72 -9.24 -0.99
N LEU A 167 17.62 -8.48 -0.85
CA LEU A 167 16.34 -9.05 -0.41
C LEU A 167 15.75 -9.96 -1.49
N THR A 168 15.71 -9.52 -2.76
CA THR A 168 15.22 -10.30 -3.90
C THR A 168 15.93 -11.66 -4.02
N GLU A 169 17.25 -11.68 -3.93
CA GLU A 169 18.05 -12.91 -3.99
C GLU A 169 17.85 -13.79 -2.74
N THR A 170 17.59 -13.17 -1.58
CA THR A 170 17.32 -13.87 -0.32
C THR A 170 15.98 -14.62 -0.40
N ILE A 171 14.90 -13.92 -0.75
CA ILE A 171 13.56 -14.53 -0.83
C ILE A 171 13.49 -15.61 -1.92
N ALA A 172 14.16 -15.40 -3.06
CA ALA A 172 14.20 -16.37 -4.16
C ALA A 172 14.92 -17.68 -3.79
N ARG A 173 15.83 -17.65 -2.80
CA ARG A 173 16.51 -18.84 -2.26
C ARG A 173 15.79 -19.45 -1.07
N ALA A 174 15.12 -18.62 -0.26
CA ALA A 174 14.34 -19.08 0.89
C ALA A 174 13.07 -19.83 0.47
N PHE A 175 12.39 -19.35 -0.59
CA PHE A 175 11.16 -19.92 -1.09
C PHE A 175 11.38 -20.64 -2.42
N THR A 176 11.24 -21.96 -2.44
CA THR A 176 11.40 -22.77 -3.66
C THR A 176 10.08 -23.04 -4.38
N THR A 177 8.97 -23.06 -3.64
CA THR A 177 7.62 -23.37 -4.16
C THR A 177 6.64 -22.21 -3.94
N HIS A 178 6.68 -21.56 -2.78
CA HIS A 178 5.75 -20.46 -2.44
C HIS A 178 5.99 -19.24 -3.33
N THR A 179 4.93 -18.51 -3.69
CA THR A 179 4.96 -17.35 -4.60
C THR A 179 5.71 -16.14 -4.05
N TYR A 180 5.96 -16.08 -2.75
CA TYR A 180 6.88 -15.10 -2.12
C TYR A 180 8.34 -15.18 -2.63
N ARG A 181 8.65 -16.10 -3.55
CA ARG A 181 9.97 -16.28 -4.15
C ARG A 181 10.38 -15.23 -5.17
N TRP A 182 9.51 -14.31 -5.56
CA TRP A 182 9.85 -13.11 -6.35
C TRP A 182 9.47 -11.85 -5.58
N ASP A 183 10.18 -10.75 -5.85
CA ASP A 183 9.90 -9.48 -5.19
C ASP A 183 8.69 -8.76 -5.81
N ILE A 184 8.28 -7.67 -5.17
CA ILE A 184 7.11 -6.87 -5.57
C ILE A 184 7.27 -6.26 -6.97
N LEU A 185 8.49 -5.85 -7.31
CA LEU A 185 8.80 -5.26 -8.61
C LEU A 185 8.76 -6.30 -9.74
N GLY A 186 9.01 -7.58 -9.44
CA GLY A 186 9.02 -8.63 -10.44
C GLY A 186 10.20 -8.53 -11.41
N ALA A 187 10.07 -9.18 -12.57
CA ALA A 187 11.12 -9.23 -13.58
C ALA A 187 10.86 -8.23 -14.72
N ASP A 188 11.89 -7.47 -15.11
CA ASP A 188 11.84 -6.55 -16.27
C ASP A 188 11.23 -7.19 -17.54
N PRO A 189 11.62 -8.41 -17.98
CA PRO A 189 11.02 -9.00 -19.17
C PRO A 189 9.54 -9.36 -18.99
N HIS A 190 9.04 -9.56 -17.77
CA HIS A 190 7.61 -9.79 -17.55
C HIS A 190 6.81 -8.50 -17.78
N ILE A 191 7.31 -7.36 -17.30
CA ILE A 191 6.68 -6.05 -17.51
C ILE A 191 6.78 -5.62 -18.97
N ARG A 192 7.97 -5.68 -19.59
CA ARG A 192 8.15 -5.24 -20.99
C ARG A 192 7.26 -6.02 -21.96
N ASN A 193 7.12 -7.32 -21.74
CA ASN A 193 6.34 -8.20 -22.61
C ASN A 193 4.86 -8.34 -22.22
N ALA A 194 4.39 -7.66 -21.18
CA ALA A 194 2.97 -7.67 -20.80
C ALA A 194 2.10 -7.22 -21.98
N THR A 195 1.04 -7.96 -22.30
CA THR A 195 0.09 -7.55 -23.36
C THR A 195 -1.13 -6.87 -22.76
N ASP A 196 -1.89 -6.16 -23.58
CA ASP A 196 -3.16 -5.54 -23.16
C ASP A 196 -4.14 -6.60 -22.62
N GLU A 197 -4.10 -7.83 -23.16
CA GLU A 197 -4.86 -8.96 -22.64
C GLU A 197 -4.38 -9.43 -21.26
N ASP A 198 -3.07 -9.48 -21.02
CA ASP A 198 -2.52 -9.83 -19.70
C ASP A 198 -3.00 -8.81 -18.64
N ILE A 199 -3.01 -7.52 -19.01
CA ILE A 199 -3.48 -6.44 -18.15
C ILE A 199 -4.98 -6.60 -17.87
N LYS A 200 -5.80 -6.73 -18.92
CA LYS A 200 -7.24 -6.94 -18.74
C LYS A 200 -7.55 -8.15 -17.86
N ALA A 201 -6.85 -9.27 -18.08
CA ALA A 201 -7.06 -10.48 -17.29
C ALA A 201 -6.71 -10.30 -15.80
N PHE A 202 -5.67 -9.52 -15.49
CA PHE A 202 -5.31 -9.22 -14.11
C PHE A 202 -6.35 -8.30 -13.45
N HIS A 203 -6.82 -7.27 -14.16
CA HIS A 203 -7.90 -6.39 -13.69
C HIS A 203 -9.16 -7.21 -13.35
N ASP A 204 -9.69 -7.96 -14.34
CA ASP A 204 -10.93 -8.73 -14.20
C ASP A 204 -10.88 -9.79 -13.08
N MET A 205 -9.68 -10.20 -12.66
CA MET A 205 -9.49 -11.20 -11.61
C MET A 205 -9.49 -10.60 -10.19
N PHE A 206 -8.97 -9.37 -10.03
CA PHE A 206 -8.62 -8.83 -8.71
C PHE A 206 -9.31 -7.52 -8.33
N TYR A 207 -9.83 -6.78 -9.31
CA TYR A 207 -10.50 -5.49 -9.13
C TYR A 207 -11.96 -5.60 -9.55
#